data_AF-A0A1Q8TAE1-F1
#
_entry.id   AF-A0A1Q8TAE1-F1
#
_cell.length_a   1.000
_cell.length_b   1.000
_cell.length_c   1.000
_cell.angle_alpha   90.00
_cell.angle_beta   90.00
_cell.angle_gamma   90.00
#
_symmetry.space_group_name_H-M   'P 1'
#
loop_
_entity.id
_entity.type
_entity.pdbx_description
1 polymer ?
#
loop_
_entity_poly.entity_id
_entity_poly.type
_entity_poly.pdbx_seq_one_letter_code
_entity_poly.pdbx_strand_id
1 'polypeptide(L)' 'MHLYTLHDISKAYAIGRDTAANWASQATFPAPFATYGVRKRQLFKPAEVHSWVINHRPAYAAKGVSQ' A
#
# COMPACT_ATOMS: atom_id res chain seq x y z
N MET A 1 8.80 2.11 -13.63
CA MET A 1 8.55 1.67 -12.24
C MET A 1 7.09 1.94 -11.93
N HIS A 2 6.29 0.92 -11.60
CA HIS A 2 4.86 1.09 -11.31
C HIS A 2 4.69 1.41 -9.82
N LEU A 3 4.05 2.53 -9.49
CA LEU A 3 3.77 2.95 -8.12
C LEU A 3 2.32 2.63 -7.79
N TYR A 4 2.04 2.22 -6.55
CA TYR A 4 0.69 1.93 -6.09
C TYR A 4 0.04 3.15 -5.46
N THR A 5 -1.18 3.45 -5.88
CA THR A 5 -2.11 4.25 -5.10
C THR A 5 -2.70 3.42 -3.95
N LEU A 6 -3.37 4.06 -2.99
CA LEU A 6 -4.16 3.33 -1.96
C LEU A 6 -5.18 2.36 -2.57
N HIS A 7 -5.72 2.68 -3.75
CA HIS A 7 -6.65 1.80 -4.45
C HIS A 7 -5.94 0.57 -5.02
N ASP A 8 -4.74 0.73 -5.55
CA ASP A 8 -3.95 -0.40 -6.06
C ASP A 8 -3.50 -1.31 -4.90
N ILE A 9 -3.12 -0.72 -3.75
CA ILE A 9 -2.88 -1.49 -2.51
C ILE A 9 -4.14 -2.25 -2.10
N SER A 10 -5.31 -1.60 -2.11
CA SER A 10 -6.56 -2.28 -1.72
C SER A 10 -6.87 -3.49 -2.62
N LYS A 11 -6.63 -3.36 -3.93
CA LYS A 11 -6.80 -4.45 -4.89
C LYS A 11 -5.77 -5.54 -4.70
N ALA A 12 -4.50 -5.17 -4.58
CA ALA A 12 -3.38 -6.10 -4.45
C ALA A 12 -3.53 -7.02 -3.23
N TYR A 13 -4.09 -6.53 -2.12
CA TYR A 13 -4.24 -7.32 -0.89
C TYR A 13 -5.68 -7.81 -0.63
N ALA A 14 -6.60 -7.58 -1.58
CA ALA A 14 -8.03 -7.86 -1.44
C ALA A 14 -8.62 -7.32 -0.13
N ILE A 15 -8.31 -6.05 0.18
CA ILE A 15 -8.79 -5.34 1.36
C ILE A 15 -9.66 -4.14 0.98
N GLY A 16 -10.38 -3.59 1.95
CA GLY A 16 -11.10 -2.33 1.77
C GLY A 16 -10.14 -1.15 1.56
N ARG A 17 -10.59 -0.13 0.83
CA ARG A 17 -9.81 1.11 0.64
C ARG A 17 -9.55 1.84 1.97
N ASP A 18 -10.49 1.76 2.91
CA ASP A 18 -10.32 2.34 4.26
C ASP A 18 -9.26 1.59 5.06
N THR A 19 -9.15 0.26 4.88
CA THR A 19 -8.07 -0.54 5.45
C THR A 19 -6.71 -0.11 4.89
N ALA A 20 -6.60 0.08 3.57
CA ALA A 20 -5.38 0.58 2.94
C ALA A 20 -5.03 2.00 3.42
N ALA A 21 -6.02 2.88 3.60
CA ALA A 21 -5.82 4.22 4.16
C ALA A 21 -5.35 4.17 5.62
N ASN A 22 -5.93 3.29 6.44
CA ASN A 22 -5.52 3.07 7.83
C ASN A 22 -4.09 2.49 7.93
N TRP A 23 -3.67 1.70 6.95
CA TRP A 23 -2.27 1.27 6.87
C TRP A 23 -1.38 2.47 6.56
N ALA A 24 -1.73 3.28 5.56
CA ALA A 24 -0.96 4.47 5.20
C ALA A 24 -0.88 5.57 6.28
N SER A 25 -1.79 5.57 7.26
CA SER A 25 -1.72 6.49 8.41
C SER A 25 -0.83 5.98 9.54
N GLN A 26 -0.37 4.72 9.52
CA GLN A 26 0.52 4.19 10.55
C GLN A 26 1.93 4.74 10.38
N ALA A 27 2.56 5.17 11.48
CA ALA A 27 3.91 5.72 11.47
C ALA A 27 4.98 4.71 10.98
N THR A 28 4.71 3.41 11.09
CA THR A 28 5.61 2.36 10.60
C THR A 28 5.40 2.04 9.12
N PHE A 29 4.33 2.53 8.49
CA PHE A 29 4.05 2.29 7.07
C PHE A 29 5.05 3.07 6.20
N PRO A 30 5.46 2.52 5.04
CA PRO A 30 6.38 3.21 4.15
C PRO A 30 5.86 4.59 3.75
N ALA A 31 6.76 5.58 3.77
CA ALA A 31 6.44 6.92 3.34
C ALA A 31 6.04 6.94 1.85
N PRO A 32 5.11 7.81 1.43
CA PRO A 32 4.80 8.01 0.02
C PRO A 32 6.06 8.38 -0.75
N PHE A 33 6.37 7.62 -1.81
CA PHE A 33 7.50 7.90 -2.68
C PHE A 33 7.25 9.14 -3.54
N ALA A 34 5.99 9.36 -3.94
CA ALA A 34 5.58 10.53 -4.69
C ALA A 34 4.15 10.91 -4.31
N THR A 35 3.77 12.13 -4.68
CA THR A 35 2.38 12.56 -4.69
C THR A 35 2.00 13.01 -6.09
N TYR A 36 0.78 12.69 -6.54
CA TYR A 36 0.31 13.09 -7.86
C TYR A 36 -1.04 13.81 -7.81
N GLY A 37 -1.20 14.76 -8.74
CA GLY A 37 -2.41 15.54 -8.93
C GLY A 37 -2.65 16.61 -7.85
N VAL A 38 -3.64 17.47 -8.10
CA VAL A 38 -3.98 18.63 -7.27
C VAL A 38 -4.36 18.23 -5.83
N ARG A 39 -4.85 16.99 -5.65
CA ARG A 39 -5.23 16.42 -4.34
C ARG A 39 -4.10 15.72 -3.60
N LYS A 40 -2.84 15.83 -4.05
CA LYS A 40 -1.66 15.19 -3.43
C LYS A 40 -1.86 13.70 -3.14
N ARG A 41 -2.36 12.95 -4.11
CA ARG A 41 -2.60 11.50 -3.94
C ARG A 41 -1.27 10.80 -3.72
N GLN A 42 -1.16 10.10 -2.59
CA GLN A 42 0.05 9.38 -2.22
C GLN A 42 0.27 8.16 -3.13
N LEU A 43 1.52 8.01 -3.57
CA LEU A 43 2.00 6.90 -4.37
C LEU A 43 3.10 6.17 -3.61
N PHE A 44 3.00 4.85 -3.53
CA PHE A 44 3.88 4.00 -2.74
C PHE A 44 4.63 3.02 -3.63
N LYS A 45 5.84 2.62 -3.24
CA LYS A 45 6.54 1.55 -3.93
C LYS A 45 5.93 0.20 -3.56
N PRO A 46 5.54 -0.64 -4.54
CA PRO A 46 4.94 -1.94 -4.26
C PRO A 46 5.81 -2.83 -3.35
N ALA A 47 7.12 -2.85 -3.59
CA ALA A 47 8.06 -3.64 -2.80
C ALA A 47 8.10 -3.22 -1.32
N GLU A 48 8.13 -1.92 -1.04
CA GLU A 48 8.16 -1.40 0.34
C GLU A 48 6.83 -1.69 1.07
N VAL A 49 5.70 -1.54 0.37
CA VAL A 49 4.38 -1.93 0.91
C VAL A 49 4.35 -3.43 1.22
N HIS A 50 4.85 -4.26 0.30
CA HIS A 50 4.88 -5.71 0.48
C HIS A 50 5.74 -6.15 1.65
N SER A 51 6.96 -5.62 1.77
CA SER A 51 7.82 -5.87 2.92
C SER A 51 7.15 -5.47 4.24
N TRP A 52 6.48 -4.32 4.27
CA TRP A 52 5.73 -3.89 5.44
C TRP A 52 4.59 -4.87 5.79
N VAL A 53 3.82 -5.31 4.79
CA VAL A 53 2.73 -6.27 4.97
C VAL A 53 3.24 -7.61 5.48
N ILE A 54 4.34 -8.15 4.95
CA ILE A 54 4.93 -9.40 5.46
C ILE A 54 5.28 -9.28 6.95
N ASN A 55 5.90 -8.16 7.33
CA ASN A 55 6.39 -7.97 8.69
C ASN A 55 5.29 -7.66 9.72
N HIS A 56 4.26 -6.90 9.34
CA HIS A 56 3.25 -6.40 10.28
C HIS A 56 1.89 -7.11 10.14
N ARG A 57 1.63 -7.72 8.99
CA ARG A 57 0.32 -8.24 8.58
C ARG A 57 0.50 -9.55 7.78
N PRO A 58 1.19 -10.58 8.32
CA PRO A 58 1.55 -11.79 7.57
C PRO A 58 0.35 -12.54 6.98
N ALA A 59 -0.84 -12.44 7.58
CA ALA A 59 -2.08 -12.98 7.04
C ALA A 59 -2.48 -12.43 5.65
N TYR A 60 -1.96 -11.26 5.26
CA TYR A 60 -2.20 -10.63 3.97
C TYR A 60 -1.04 -10.80 2.99
N ALA A 61 0.13 -11.28 3.43
CA ALA A 61 1.30 -11.46 2.59
C ALA A 61 1.06 -12.40 1.42
N ALA A 62 0.35 -13.51 1.66
CA ALA A 62 -0.01 -14.49 0.63
C ALA A 62 -1.02 -13.95 -0.41
N LYS A 63 -1.78 -12.90 -0.06
CA LYS A 63 -2.77 -12.27 -0.96
C LYS A 63 -2.15 -11.22 -1.87
N GLY A 64 -1.04 -10.62 -1.43
CA GLY A 64 -0.37 -9.47 -2.06
C GLY A 64 0.32 -9.72 -3.40
N VAL A 65 0.18 -10.90 -4.01
CA VAL A 65 1.01 -11.36 -5.14
C VAL A 65 0.20 -11.70 -6.38
N SER A 66 -1.05 -11.23 -6.49
CA SER A 66 -1.77 -11.30 -7.76
C SER A 66 -1.21 -10.24 -8.72
N GLN A 67 -0.15 -10.62 -9.45
CA GLN A 67 0.30 -9.95 -10.68
C GLN A 67 -0.71 -10.15 -11.81
#